data_AF-A0A7J8E1N3-F1
#
_entry.id   AF-A0A7J8E1N3-F1
#
_cell.length_a   1.000
_cell.length_b   1.000
_cell.length_c   1.000
_cell.angle_alpha   90.00
_cell.angle_beta   90.00
_cell.angle_gamma   90.00
#
_symmetry.space_group_name_H-M   'P 1'
#
loop_
_entity.id
_entity.type
_entity.pdbx_description
1 polymer ?
#
loop_
_entity_poly.entity_id
_entity_poly.type
_entity_poly.pdbx_seq_one_letter_code
_entity_poly.pdbx_strand_id
1 'polypeptide(L)'
;MKNLDNDDLDKLPKLKSSKEWLEPQPLSFMEALAKEDVNAAIKSILYRENYVIKELDKYLQRHDFLNVRRREMLYKRWVDHVANPLQKIIAEKVRSHKKIKKRRQEELDTFLKYVNKKGSTFIEHYDPKDYDPFYMNKEDLNFLKVTTPLFRDPLKKAQYDKDDEKRTLLQCETGT
;
A
#
# COMPACT_ATOMS: atom_id res chain seq x y z
N MET A 1 -41.76 8.78 104.88
CA MET A 1 -42.58 8.56 103.65
C MET A 1 -42.11 9.62 102.65
N LYS A 2 -41.22 9.31 101.69
CA LYS A 2 -41.51 8.73 100.35
C LYS A 2 -42.72 9.42 99.70
N ASN A 3 -42.69 10.03 98.52
CA ASN A 3 -41.73 10.14 97.41
C ASN A 3 -42.15 11.33 96.50
N LEU A 4 -41.34 11.57 95.46
CA LEU A 4 -41.63 12.12 94.12
C LEU A 4 -40.96 13.44 93.78
N ASP A 5 -39.66 13.34 93.53
CA ASP A 5 -39.05 13.52 92.19
C ASP A 5 -39.62 14.65 91.33
N ASN A 6 -39.04 15.83 91.51
CA ASN A 6 -39.04 16.89 90.50
C ASN A 6 -37.65 16.92 89.86
N ASP A 7 -37.40 16.09 88.84
CA ASP A 7 -36.14 16.19 88.08
C ASP A 7 -36.20 15.57 86.68
N ASP A 8 -37.35 15.69 85.99
CA ASP A 8 -37.48 15.14 84.63
C ASP A 8 -38.26 16.05 83.66
N LEU A 9 -38.02 17.36 83.74
CA LEU A 9 -38.55 18.31 82.75
C LEU A 9 -37.55 19.40 82.38
N ASP A 10 -36.31 19.04 82.03
CA ASP A 10 -35.34 20.03 81.50
C ASP A 10 -34.32 19.43 80.52
N LYS A 11 -34.78 18.51 79.66
CA LYS A 11 -34.06 18.14 78.42
C LYS A 11 -34.90 18.40 77.18
N LEU A 12 -35.44 19.62 77.08
CA LEU A 12 -35.75 20.17 75.76
C LEU A 12 -34.41 20.53 75.09
N PRO A 13 -34.19 20.15 73.81
CA PRO A 13 -33.02 20.61 73.09
C PRO A 13 -33.04 22.13 73.10
N LYS A 14 -31.97 22.77 73.59
CA LYS A 14 -31.84 24.24 73.61
C LYS A 14 -32.31 24.78 72.26
N LEU A 15 -33.44 25.50 72.27
CA LEU A 15 -33.95 26.21 71.11
C LEU A 15 -32.86 27.21 70.72
N LYS A 16 -32.21 26.94 69.59
CA LYS A 16 -31.22 27.84 68.97
C LYS A 16 -31.81 29.25 68.94
N SER A 17 -31.03 30.23 69.37
CA SER A 17 -31.55 31.60 69.46
C SER A 17 -31.88 32.11 68.06
N SER A 18 -32.87 33.00 67.93
CA SER A 18 -33.25 33.58 66.64
C SER A 18 -32.08 34.25 65.91
N LYS A 19 -31.00 34.63 66.61
CA LYS A 19 -29.76 35.15 66.02
C LYS A 19 -28.89 34.09 65.35
N GLU A 20 -28.84 32.85 65.87
CA GLU A 20 -28.09 31.74 65.24
C GLU A 20 -28.76 31.26 63.94
N TRP A 21 -30.08 31.41 63.81
CA TRP A 21 -30.80 31.15 62.56
C TRP A 21 -30.57 32.22 61.49
N LEU A 22 -30.08 33.40 61.89
CA LEU A 22 -29.86 34.56 61.02
C LEU A 22 -28.37 34.73 60.64
N GLU A 23 -27.46 33.89 61.14
CA GLU A 23 -26.09 33.89 60.65
C GLU A 23 -26.08 33.37 59.20
N PRO A 24 -25.55 34.15 58.24
CA PRO A 24 -25.47 33.69 56.85
C PRO A 24 -24.60 32.44 56.80
N GLN A 25 -25.13 31.35 56.24
CA GLN A 25 -24.31 30.18 55.91
C GLN A 25 -23.05 30.65 55.16
N PRO A 26 -21.85 30.15 55.51
CA PRO A 26 -20.62 30.64 54.91
C PRO A 26 -20.66 30.35 53.40
N LEU A 27 -20.88 31.40 52.61
CA LEU A 27 -20.99 31.36 51.15
C LEU A 27 -19.78 30.69 50.50
N SER A 28 -18.60 30.82 51.13
CA SER A 28 -17.35 30.17 50.73
C SER A 28 -17.42 28.64 50.76
N PHE A 29 -18.17 28.05 51.70
CA PHE A 29 -18.36 26.61 51.80
C PHE A 29 -19.29 26.09 50.69
N MET A 30 -20.40 26.80 50.45
CA MET A 30 -21.32 26.47 49.34
C MET A 30 -20.64 26.61 47.97
N GLU A 31 -19.79 27.63 47.80
CA GLU A 31 -19.01 27.83 46.58
C GLU A 31 -17.95 26.73 46.37
N ALA A 32 -17.29 26.28 47.45
CA ALA A 32 -16.34 25.18 47.39
C ALA A 32 -17.01 23.85 47.01
N LEU A 33 -18.16 23.54 47.61
CA LEU A 33 -18.96 22.36 47.25
C LEU A 33 -19.42 22.39 45.79
N ALA A 34 -19.92 23.55 45.33
CA ALA A 34 -20.33 23.71 43.93
C ALA A 34 -19.16 23.52 42.94
N LYS A 35 -17.95 24.00 43.28
CA LYS A 35 -16.74 23.77 42.48
C LYS A 35 -16.35 22.29 42.45
N GLU A 36 -16.51 21.58 43.56
CA GLU A 36 -16.23 20.15 43.64
C GLU A 36 -17.19 19.32 42.77
N ASP A 37 -18.49 19.63 42.81
CA ASP A 37 -19.51 19.01 41.97
C ASP A 37 -19.25 19.25 40.47
N VAL A 38 -18.89 20.48 40.10
CA VAL A 38 -18.50 20.82 38.72
C VAL A 38 -17.26 20.05 38.30
N ASN A 39 -16.24 19.97 39.17
CA ASN A 39 -15.03 19.20 38.88
C ASN A 39 -15.32 17.69 38.75
N ALA A 40 -16.24 17.15 39.55
CA ALA A 40 -16.68 15.75 39.45
C ALA A 40 -17.42 15.49 38.13
N ALA A 41 -18.31 16.41 37.72
CA ALA A 41 -18.99 16.34 36.42
C ALA A 41 -18.00 16.38 35.26
N ILE A 42 -17.02 17.29 35.30
CA ILE A 42 -15.94 17.38 34.29
C ILE A 42 -15.16 16.06 34.21
N LYS A 43 -14.74 15.49 35.34
CA LYS A 43 -14.02 14.21 35.38
C LYS A 43 -14.85 13.06 34.79
N SER A 44 -16.16 13.02 35.07
CA SER A 44 -17.07 12.01 34.52
C SER A 44 -17.19 12.12 32.99
N ILE A 45 -17.32 13.34 32.47
CA ILE A 45 -17.35 13.61 31.03
C ILE A 45 -16.05 13.15 30.37
N LEU A 46 -14.90 13.57 30.91
CA LEU A 46 -13.58 13.21 30.38
C LEU A 46 -13.33 11.70 30.39
N TYR A 47 -13.79 10.99 31.43
CA TYR A 47 -13.68 9.53 31.48
C TYR A 47 -14.49 8.86 30.37
N ARG A 48 -15.72 9.33 30.15
CA ARG A 48 -16.59 8.82 29.08
C ARG A 48 -16.02 9.11 27.70
N GLU A 49 -15.51 10.32 27.47
CA GLU A 49 -14.84 10.70 26.22
C GLU A 49 -13.61 9.83 25.95
N ASN A 50 -12.74 9.69 26.95
CA ASN A 50 -11.54 8.85 26.83
C ASN A 50 -11.89 7.39 26.53
N TYR A 51 -12.97 6.86 27.10
CA TYR A 51 -13.46 5.53 26.78
C TYR A 51 -13.91 5.42 25.31
N VAL A 52 -14.71 6.38 24.83
CA VAL A 52 -15.16 6.42 23.42
C VAL A 52 -13.97 6.54 22.46
N ILE A 53 -12.99 7.38 22.77
CA ILE A 53 -11.77 7.55 21.97
C ILE A 53 -11.01 6.23 21.87
N LYS A 54 -10.85 5.51 22.99
CA LYS A 54 -10.18 4.20 23.00
C LYS A 54 -10.91 3.15 22.18
N GLU A 55 -12.24 3.11 22.21
CA GLU A 55 -13.02 2.19 21.38
C GLU A 55 -12.88 2.51 19.89
N LEU A 56 -12.90 3.80 19.53
CA LEU A 56 -12.70 4.22 18.15
C LEU A 56 -11.29 3.89 17.65
N ASP A 57 -10.27 4.12 18.48
CA ASP A 57 -8.87 3.82 18.15
C ASP A 57 -8.69 2.31 17.87
N LYS A 58 -9.28 1.43 18.70
CA LYS A 58 -9.29 -0.02 18.43
C LYS A 58 -9.91 -0.37 17.09
N TYR A 59 -11.02 0.29 16.73
CA TYR A 59 -11.68 0.07 15.45
C TYR A 59 -10.80 0.49 14.27
N LEU A 60 -10.17 1.67 14.37
CA LEU A 60 -9.24 2.18 13.35
C LEU A 60 -8.03 1.25 13.17
N GLN A 61 -7.41 0.82 14.27
CA GLN A 61 -6.30 -0.14 14.23
C GLN A 61 -6.69 -1.45 13.55
N ARG A 62 -7.88 -1.99 13.86
CA ARG A 62 -8.40 -3.19 13.20
C ARG A 62 -8.60 -2.98 11.70
N HIS A 63 -9.18 -1.85 11.31
CA HIS A 63 -9.40 -1.49 9.92
C HIS A 63 -8.06 -1.36 9.15
N ASP A 64 -7.08 -0.69 9.73
CA ASP A 64 -5.75 -0.53 9.14
C ASP A 64 -5.04 -1.87 8.98
N PHE A 65 -5.13 -2.74 9.99
CA PHE A 65 -4.62 -4.11 9.89
C PHE A 65 -5.26 -4.89 8.73
N LEU A 66 -6.59 -4.81 8.57
CA LEU A 66 -7.29 -5.45 7.46
C LEU A 66 -6.87 -4.88 6.10
N ASN A 67 -6.64 -3.58 6.01
CA ASN A 67 -6.17 -2.93 4.78
C ASN A 67 -4.75 -3.34 4.42
N VAL A 68 -3.84 -3.42 5.40
CA VAL A 68 -2.49 -3.97 5.20
C VAL A 68 -2.58 -5.39 4.67
N ARG A 69 -3.36 -6.26 5.32
CA ARG A 69 -3.57 -7.64 4.88
C ARG A 69 -4.15 -7.73 3.45
N ARG A 70 -5.09 -6.85 3.10
CA ARG A 70 -5.67 -6.79 1.75
C ARG A 70 -4.60 -6.42 0.72
N ARG A 71 -3.76 -5.42 1.00
CA ARG A 71 -2.66 -5.02 0.11
C ARG A 71 -1.65 -6.14 -0.08
N GLU A 72 -1.28 -6.84 0.98
CA GLU A 72 -0.38 -8.00 0.91
C GLU A 72 -0.96 -9.12 0.04
N MET A 73 -2.24 -9.46 0.20
CA MET A 73 -2.87 -10.49 -0.63
C MET A 73 -2.94 -10.08 -2.11
N LEU A 74 -3.23 -8.81 -2.41
CA LEU A 74 -3.22 -8.30 -3.78
C LEU A 74 -1.82 -8.36 -4.39
N TYR A 75 -0.79 -7.97 -3.63
CA TYR A 75 0.59 -8.06 -4.07
C TYR A 75 0.99 -9.51 -4.35
N LYS A 76 0.69 -10.46 -3.46
CA LYS A 76 0.96 -11.89 -3.68
C LYS A 76 0.30 -12.40 -4.96
N ARG A 77 -1.00 -12.11 -5.15
CA ARG A 77 -1.72 -12.47 -6.38
C ARG A 77 -1.08 -11.86 -7.63
N TRP A 78 -0.68 -10.59 -7.57
CA TRP A 78 -0.01 -9.95 -8.71
C TRP A 78 1.36 -10.57 -9.00
N VAL A 79 2.14 -10.90 -7.96
CA VAL A 79 3.43 -11.59 -8.12
C VAL A 79 3.23 -12.95 -8.78
N ASP A 80 2.25 -13.73 -8.32
CA ASP A 80 1.99 -15.08 -8.82
C ASP A 80 1.44 -15.08 -10.25
N HIS A 81 0.50 -14.18 -10.56
CA HIS A 81 -0.20 -14.17 -11.85
C HIS A 81 0.45 -13.29 -12.91
N VAL A 82 1.22 -12.27 -12.52
CA VAL A 82 1.78 -11.27 -13.45
C VAL A 82 3.31 -11.29 -13.42
N ALA A 83 3.92 -11.03 -12.27
CA ALA A 83 5.38 -10.85 -12.20
C ALA A 83 6.15 -12.14 -12.56
N ASN A 84 5.81 -13.26 -11.91
CA ASN A 84 6.51 -14.53 -12.11
C ASN A 84 6.39 -15.07 -13.55
N PRO A 85 5.19 -15.12 -14.17
CA PRO A 85 5.06 -15.56 -15.56
C PRO A 85 5.80 -14.64 -16.53
N LEU A 86 5.72 -13.32 -16.35
CA LEU A 86 6.43 -12.37 -17.19
C LEU A 86 7.95 -12.55 -17.07
N GLN A 87 8.47 -12.64 -15.86
CA GLN A 87 9.91 -12.84 -15.63
C GLN A 87 10.39 -14.17 -16.21
N LYS A 88 9.58 -15.23 -16.13
CA LYS A 88 9.87 -16.52 -16.77
C LYS A 88 9.96 -16.40 -18.29
N ILE A 89 8.97 -15.76 -18.93
CA ILE A 89 8.97 -15.56 -20.39
C ILE A 89 10.20 -14.74 -20.82
N ILE A 90 10.51 -13.66 -20.10
CA ILE A 90 11.69 -12.83 -20.38
C ILE A 90 12.96 -13.66 -20.22
N ALA A 91 13.12 -14.40 -19.12
CA ALA A 91 14.31 -15.22 -18.89
C ALA A 91 14.48 -16.31 -19.94
N GLU A 92 13.40 -16.97 -20.37
CA GLU A 92 13.42 -17.97 -21.44
C GLU A 92 13.85 -17.36 -22.77
N LYS A 93 13.28 -16.20 -23.14
CA LYS A 93 13.63 -15.51 -24.39
C LYS A 93 15.05 -14.94 -24.36
N VAL A 94 15.49 -14.33 -23.26
CA VAL A 94 16.86 -13.80 -23.12
C VAL A 94 17.90 -14.92 -23.07
N ARG A 95 17.60 -16.09 -22.47
CA ARG A 95 18.52 -17.24 -22.51
C ARG A 95 18.82 -17.71 -23.94
N SER A 96 17.87 -17.57 -24.88
CA SER A 96 18.08 -17.94 -26.29
C SER A 96 19.18 -17.10 -26.96
N HIS A 97 19.40 -15.86 -26.51
CA HIS A 97 20.42 -14.98 -27.09
C HIS A 97 21.83 -15.57 -27.02
N LYS A 98 22.16 -16.26 -25.91
CA LYS A 98 23.49 -16.88 -25.74
C LYS A 98 23.75 -17.94 -26.81
N LYS A 99 22.71 -18.70 -27.19
CA LYS A 99 22.80 -19.70 -28.27
C LYS A 99 22.98 -19.05 -29.63
N ILE A 100 22.23 -17.96 -29.90
CA ILE A 100 22.35 -17.19 -31.15
C ILE A 100 23.76 -16.59 -31.28
N LYS A 101 24.30 -16.01 -30.19
CA LYS A 101 25.65 -15.45 -30.18
C LYS A 101 26.73 -16.51 -30.44
N LYS A 102 26.62 -17.69 -29.81
CA LYS A 102 27.53 -18.82 -30.05
C LYS A 102 27.49 -19.30 -31.50
N ARG A 103 26.30 -19.55 -32.06
CA ARG A 103 26.14 -19.97 -33.46
C ARG A 103 26.78 -18.98 -34.44
N ARG A 104 26.55 -17.69 -34.24
CA ARG A 104 27.15 -16.65 -35.10
C ARG A 104 28.67 -16.58 -34.99
N GLN A 105 29.20 -16.81 -33.79
CA GLN A 105 30.65 -16.90 -33.57
C GLN A 105 31.27 -18.10 -34.29
N GLU A 106 30.58 -19.25 -34.30
CA GLU A 106 30.98 -20.45 -35.03
C GLU A 106 30.91 -20.25 -36.56
N GLU A 107 29.85 -19.60 -37.06
CA GLU A 107 29.71 -19.25 -38.49
C GLU A 107 30.84 -18.30 -38.93
N LEU A 108 31.18 -17.29 -38.13
CA LEU A 108 32.30 -16.38 -38.38
C LEU A 108 33.65 -17.12 -38.36
N ASP A 109 33.90 -17.96 -37.36
CA ASP A 109 35.14 -18.73 -37.26
C ASP A 109 35.30 -19.69 -38.47
N THR A 110 34.20 -20.30 -38.90
CA THR A 110 34.17 -21.15 -40.10
C THR A 110 34.51 -20.35 -41.36
N PHE A 111 33.94 -19.15 -41.51
CA PHE A 111 34.23 -18.25 -42.62
C PHE A 111 35.69 -17.81 -42.62
N LEU A 112 36.23 -17.38 -41.47
CA LEU A 112 37.63 -16.97 -41.34
C LEU A 112 38.59 -18.11 -41.70
N LYS A 113 38.31 -19.35 -41.26
CA LYS A 113 39.07 -20.54 -41.65
C LYS A 113 39.04 -20.79 -43.16
N TYR A 114 37.88 -20.60 -43.80
CA TYR A 114 37.73 -20.75 -45.25
C TYR A 114 38.53 -19.69 -46.03
N VAL A 115 38.44 -18.42 -45.63
CA VAL A 115 39.17 -17.30 -46.26
C VAL A 115 40.68 -17.47 -46.09
N ASN A 116 41.14 -17.76 -44.88
CA ASN A 116 42.57 -17.94 -44.59
C ASN A 116 43.18 -19.12 -45.36
N LYS A 117 42.38 -20.16 -45.68
CA LYS A 117 42.83 -21.30 -46.49
C LYS A 117 43.13 -20.92 -47.95
N LYS A 118 42.50 -19.87 -48.50
CA LYS A 118 42.75 -19.39 -49.87
C LYS A 118 43.96 -18.47 -50.00
N GLY A 119 44.69 -18.21 -48.90
CA GLY A 119 45.71 -17.17 -48.83
C GLY A 119 45.11 -15.83 -48.37
N SER A 120 45.94 -14.93 -47.83
CA SER A 120 45.52 -13.62 -47.32
C SER A 120 44.87 -12.77 -48.43
N THR A 121 43.56 -12.88 -48.60
CA THR A 121 42.80 -11.98 -49.47
C THR A 121 42.62 -10.68 -48.70
N PHE A 122 43.45 -9.69 -48.99
CA PHE A 122 43.22 -8.33 -48.54
C PHE A 122 41.92 -7.85 -49.19
N ILE A 123 40.92 -7.55 -48.35
CA ILE A 123 39.68 -6.93 -48.81
C ILE A 123 39.97 -5.43 -48.89
N GLU A 124 40.64 -4.99 -49.96
CA GLU A 124 41.00 -3.58 -50.15
C GLU A 124 39.78 -2.69 -50.42
N HIS A 125 38.72 -3.26 -50.99
CA HIS A 125 37.50 -2.55 -51.37
C HIS A 125 36.28 -3.29 -50.85
N TYR A 126 35.88 -2.95 -49.64
CA TYR A 126 34.66 -3.43 -49.05
C TYR A 126 33.79 -2.22 -48.68
N ASP A 127 32.50 -2.26 -49.05
CA ASP A 127 31.54 -1.21 -48.72
C ASP A 127 30.89 -1.49 -47.35
N PRO A 128 31.14 -0.65 -46.31
CA PRO A 128 30.48 -0.66 -45.01
C PRO A 128 28.97 -0.95 -45.00
N LYS A 129 28.25 -0.59 -46.07
CA LYS A 129 26.81 -0.83 -46.20
C LYS A 129 26.45 -2.27 -46.58
N ASP A 130 27.31 -2.97 -47.32
CA ASP A 130 27.01 -4.29 -47.87
C ASP A 130 27.40 -5.45 -46.91
N TYR A 131 28.46 -5.31 -46.08
CA TYR A 131 28.98 -6.41 -45.24
C TYR A 131 29.90 -6.00 -44.06
N ASP A 132 29.40 -5.39 -42.97
CA ASP A 132 30.32 -4.83 -41.95
C ASP A 132 30.91 -5.94 -41.05
N PRO A 133 32.23 -6.23 -41.11
CA PRO A 133 32.84 -7.30 -40.30
C PRO A 133 32.80 -6.98 -38.79
N PHE A 134 32.60 -5.71 -38.42
CA PHE A 134 32.42 -5.26 -37.04
C PHE A 134 30.95 -5.06 -36.65
N TYR A 135 29.99 -5.48 -37.49
CA TYR A 135 28.56 -5.37 -37.18
C TYR A 135 28.19 -6.07 -35.86
N MET A 136 28.93 -7.11 -35.48
CA MET A 136 28.75 -7.81 -34.19
C MET A 136 29.01 -6.92 -32.96
N ASN A 137 29.72 -5.79 -33.12
CA ASN A 137 30.05 -4.84 -32.06
C ASN A 137 29.12 -3.64 -32.03
N LYS A 138 28.23 -3.47 -33.02
CA LYS A 138 27.24 -2.39 -32.98
C LYS A 138 26.22 -2.73 -31.89
N GLU A 139 26.05 -1.82 -30.95
CA GLU A 139 24.98 -1.79 -29.95
C GLU A 139 23.64 -1.45 -30.63
N ASP A 140 23.31 -2.15 -31.72
CA ASP A 140 22.02 -2.00 -32.35
C ASP A 140 20.98 -2.57 -31.38
N LEU A 141 20.27 -1.68 -30.69
CA LEU A 141 19.20 -2.02 -29.74
C LEU A 141 18.14 -2.93 -30.38
N ASN A 142 18.02 -2.91 -31.72
CA ASN A 142 17.10 -3.75 -32.45
C ASN A 142 17.63 -5.17 -32.74
N PHE A 143 18.93 -5.43 -32.56
CA PHE A 143 19.56 -6.73 -32.85
C PHE A 143 18.97 -7.88 -32.02
N LEU A 144 18.48 -7.58 -30.82
CA LEU A 144 17.88 -8.54 -29.90
C LEU A 144 16.43 -8.18 -29.54
N LYS A 145 15.67 -7.67 -30.52
CA LYS A 145 14.26 -7.39 -30.31
C LYS A 145 13.48 -8.68 -30.12
N VAL A 146 13.18 -9.00 -28.86
CA VAL A 146 12.31 -10.12 -28.50
C VAL A 146 10.86 -9.68 -28.69
N THR A 147 10.21 -10.17 -29.73
CA THR A 147 8.76 -10.06 -29.86
C THR A 147 8.11 -11.12 -28.97
N THR A 148 7.65 -10.73 -27.78
CA THR A 148 6.78 -11.59 -26.97
C THR A 148 5.35 -11.49 -27.49
N PRO A 149 4.58 -12.59 -27.49
CA PRO A 149 3.14 -12.50 -27.71
C PRO A 149 2.54 -11.53 -26.68
N LEU A 150 1.51 -10.77 -27.07
CA LEU A 150 0.88 -9.80 -26.19
C LEU A 150 0.48 -10.49 -24.88
N PHE A 151 1.11 -10.08 -23.78
CA PHE A 151 0.64 -10.45 -22.45
C PHE A 151 -0.72 -9.78 -22.27
N ARG A 152 -1.79 -10.58 -22.24
CA ARG A 152 -3.15 -10.08 -22.00
C ARG A 152 -3.28 -9.69 -20.53
N ASP A 153 -2.86 -8.47 -20.24
CA ASP A 153 -3.04 -7.84 -18.93
C ASP A 153 -4.55 -7.77 -18.60
N PRO A 154 -5.00 -8.40 -17.49
CA PRO A 154 -6.39 -8.35 -17.05
C PRO A 154 -6.91 -6.92 -16.84
N LEU A 155 -6.05 -5.98 -16.43
CA LEU A 155 -6.43 -4.58 -16.20
C LEU A 155 -6.70 -3.82 -17.51
N LYS A 156 -6.18 -4.33 -18.63
CA LYS A 156 -6.34 -3.72 -19.96
C LYS A 156 -7.38 -4.43 -20.81
N LYS A 157 -8.08 -5.44 -20.28
CA LYS A 157 -9.09 -6.23 -21.02
C LYS A 157 -10.12 -5.34 -21.73
N ALA A 158 -10.72 -4.39 -21.02
CA ALA A 158 -11.72 -3.48 -21.59
C ALA A 158 -11.15 -2.57 -22.70
N GLN A 159 -9.86 -2.24 -22.66
CA GLN A 159 -9.21 -1.50 -23.74
C GLN A 159 -8.97 -2.40 -24.94
N TYR A 160 -8.52 -3.64 -24.72
CA TYR A 160 -8.32 -4.61 -25.79
C TYR A 160 -9.61 -4.93 -26.53
N ASP A 161 -10.73 -5.12 -25.81
CA ASP A 161 -12.02 -5.41 -26.42
C ASP A 161 -12.46 -4.25 -27.36
N LYS A 162 -12.27 -2.99 -26.92
CA LYS A 162 -12.53 -1.80 -27.74
C LYS A 162 -11.61 -1.69 -28.96
N ASP A 163 -10.33 -2.02 -28.79
CA ASP A 163 -9.36 -1.95 -29.88
C ASP A 163 -9.63 -3.05 -30.93
N ASP A 164 -10.13 -4.22 -30.50
CA ASP A 164 -10.54 -5.31 -31.38
C ASP A 164 -11.82 -4.97 -32.15
N GLU A 165 -12.81 -4.36 -31.51
CA GLU A 165 -14.00 -3.81 -32.16
C GLU A 165 -13.61 -2.79 -33.25
N LYS A 166 -12.73 -1.83 -32.92
CA LYS A 166 -12.24 -0.84 -33.88
C LYS A 166 -11.48 -1.49 -35.04
N ARG A 167 -10.65 -2.49 -34.76
CA ARG A 167 -9.91 -3.22 -35.79
C ARG A 167 -10.86 -3.96 -36.73
N THR A 168 -11.91 -4.58 -36.17
CA THR A 168 -12.95 -5.28 -36.93
C THR A 168 -13.71 -4.31 -37.84
N LEU A 169 -14.12 -3.15 -37.33
CA LEU A 169 -14.75 -2.09 -38.13
C LEU A 169 -13.85 -1.63 -39.27
N LEU A 170 -12.56 -1.39 -38.97
CA LEU A 170 -11.58 -0.99 -39.98
C LEU A 170 -11.42 -2.06 -41.06
N GLN A 171 -11.43 -3.35 -40.69
CA GLN A 171 -11.38 -4.46 -41.65
C GLN A 171 -12.62 -4.51 -42.53
N CYS A 172 -13.81 -4.27 -41.98
CA CYS A 172 -15.04 -4.15 -42.76
C CYS A 172 -14.99 -2.97 -43.74
N GLU A 173 -14.39 -1.84 -43.36
CA GLU A 173 -14.22 -0.67 -44.23
C GLU A 173 -13.15 -0.89 -45.31
N THR A 174 -12.06 -1.59 -44.98
CA THR A 174 -10.90 -1.77 -45.87
C THR A 174 -11.02 -3.02 -46.77
N GLY A 175 -11.97 -3.92 -46.46
CA GLY A 175 -12.24 -5.13 -47.26
C GLY A 175 -11.21 -6.25 -47.10
N THR A 176 -10.44 -6.26 -46.01
CA THR A 176 -9.40 -7.27 -45.70
C THR A 176 -9.63 -7.97 -44.37
#